data_AF-A0A645G0W3-F1
#
_entry.id   AF-A0A645G0W3-F1
#
_cell.length_a   1.000
_cell.length_b   1.000
_cell.length_c   1.000
_cell.angle_alpha   90.00
_cell.angle_beta   90.00
_cell.angle_gamma   90.00
#
_symmetry.space_group_name_H-M   'P 1'
#
loop_
_entity.id
_entity.type
_entity.pdbx_description
1 polymer ?
#
loop_
_entity_poly.entity_id
_entity_poly.type
_entity_poly.pdbx_seq_one_letter_code
_entity_poly.pdbx_strand_id
1 'polypeptide(L)'
;MDKADIEVHKKKLKHGDVVIMLSDGVLDYDDESCGKVDCVLDYICRNEGLTPRDLAEGIVEEAKKLSGNKVKDDMTVVVSKIYSAAS
;
A
#
# COMPACT_ATOMS: atom_id res chain seq x y z
N MET A 1 -28.57 3.04 -12.29
CA MET A 1 -27.32 3.81 -12.17
C MET A 1 -26.99 3.82 -10.70
N ASP A 2 -26.08 2.93 -10.30
CA ASP A 2 -25.58 2.88 -8.93
C ASP A 2 -24.91 4.21 -8.58
N LYS A 3 -25.31 4.79 -7.45
CA LYS A 3 -24.62 5.96 -6.90
C LYS A 3 -23.27 5.47 -6.41
N ALA A 4 -22.20 6.18 -6.75
CA ALA A 4 -20.92 5.93 -6.11
C ALA A 4 -21.11 6.09 -4.59
N ASP A 5 -20.77 5.06 -3.82
CA ASP A 5 -20.66 5.16 -2.38
C ASP A 5 -19.43 6.00 -2.06
N ILE A 6 -19.66 7.26 -1.66
CA ILE A 6 -18.60 8.21 -1.37
C ILE A 6 -18.43 8.28 0.14
N GLU A 7 -17.32 7.76 0.64
CA GLU A 7 -16.86 7.99 2.01
C GLU A 7 -15.84 9.12 2.06
N VAL A 8 -15.98 10.02 3.03
CA VAL A 8 -15.09 11.17 3.19
C VAL A 8 -14.34 11.07 4.52
N HIS A 9 -13.02 10.90 4.43
CA HIS A 9 -12.13 10.92 5.59
C HIS A 9 -11.25 12.17 5.56
N LYS A 10 -11.11 12.83 6.72
CA LYS A 10 -10.23 14.00 6.89
C LYS A 10 -9.16 13.70 7.94
N LYS A 11 -7.90 13.81 7.56
CA LYS A 11 -6.74 13.65 8.46
C LYS A 11 -5.73 14.77 8.22
N LYS A 12 -5.20 15.34 9.29
CA LYS A 12 -4.09 16.32 9.21
C LYS A 12 -2.78 15.56 9.15
N LEU A 13 -1.99 15.80 8.10
CA LEU A 13 -0.67 15.21 7.90
C LEU A 13 0.42 16.14 8.44
N LYS A 14 1.55 15.56 8.80
CA LYS A 14 2.73 16.25 9.33
C LYS A 14 3.97 15.91 8.51
N HIS A 15 5.03 16.67 8.72
CA HIS A 15 6.35 16.37 8.16
C HIS A 15 6.77 14.94 8.49
N GLY A 16 7.22 14.21 7.47
CA GLY A 16 7.68 12.84 7.62
C GLY A 16 6.59 11.79 7.48
N ASP A 17 5.30 12.15 7.52
CA ASP A 17 4.21 11.21 7.27
C ASP A 17 4.33 10.60 5.87
N VAL A 18 3.93 9.33 5.74
CA VAL A 18 3.87 8.60 4.48
C VAL A 18 2.43 8.18 4.21
N VAL A 19 1.92 8.50 3.03
CA VAL A 19 0.61 8.07 2.53
C VAL A 19 0.84 6.99 1.49
N ILE A 20 0.23 5.83 1.70
CA ILE A 20 0.30 4.67 0.82
C ILE A 20 -1.11 4.36 0.34
N MET A 21 -1.29 4.20 -0.97
CA MET A 21 -2.54 3.79 -1.60
C MET A 21 -2.28 2.53 -2.43
N LEU A 22 -3.21 1.58 -2.36
CA LEU A 22 -3.10 0.26 -2.97
C LEU A 22 -4.41 -0.05 -3.72
N SER A 23 -4.32 -0.72 -4.87
CA SER A 23 -5.48 -1.39 -5.48
C SER A 23 -5.78 -2.72 -4.76
N ASP A 24 -7.00 -3.22 -4.95
CA ASP A 24 -7.43 -4.55 -4.50
C ASP A 24 -6.55 -5.67 -5.05
N GLY A 25 -6.05 -5.58 -6.28
CA GLY A 25 -5.09 -6.54 -6.84
C GLY A 25 -3.80 -6.72 -6.02
N VAL A 26 -3.41 -5.75 -5.18
CA VAL A 26 -2.27 -5.88 -4.24
C VAL A 26 -2.65 -6.67 -2.98
N LEU A 27 -3.92 -6.59 -2.56
CA LEU A 27 -4.45 -7.25 -1.38
C LEU A 27 -5.07 -8.63 -1.69
N ASP A 28 -5.39 -8.90 -2.96
CA ASP A 28 -6.10 -10.11 -3.36
C ASP A 28 -5.16 -11.22 -3.83
N TYR A 29 -4.46 -11.83 -2.87
CA TYR A 29 -3.67 -13.04 -3.08
C TYR A 29 -4.32 -14.25 -2.36
N ASP A 30 -4.14 -15.46 -2.90
CA ASP A 30 -4.89 -16.68 -2.53
C ASP A 30 -4.53 -17.32 -1.18
N ASP A 31 -3.81 -16.62 -0.32
CA ASP A 31 -3.28 -17.22 0.88
C ASP A 31 -4.32 -17.13 2.02
N GLU A 32 -4.99 -18.26 2.28
CA GLU A 32 -5.96 -18.43 3.39
C GLU A 32 -5.29 -18.38 4.79
N SER A 33 -3.95 -18.35 4.87
CA SER A 33 -3.25 -18.60 6.14
C SER A 33 -2.86 -17.36 6.95
N CYS A 34 -2.91 -16.16 6.37
CA CYS A 34 -2.63 -14.91 7.05
C CYS A 34 -3.62 -13.84 6.55
N GLY A 35 -4.13 -12.98 7.41
CA GLY A 35 -5.01 -11.89 6.97
C GLY A 35 -4.32 -11.14 5.82
N LYS A 36 -4.92 -11.12 4.62
CA LYS A 36 -4.24 -10.63 3.40
C LYS A 36 -3.68 -9.20 3.53
N VAL A 37 -4.25 -8.43 4.44
CA VAL A 37 -3.85 -7.07 4.78
C VAL A 37 -2.63 -7.06 5.73
N ASP A 38 -2.52 -8.03 6.65
CA ASP A 38 -1.50 -8.09 7.69
C ASP A 38 -0.08 -8.29 7.16
N CYS A 39 0.12 -9.09 6.10
CA CYS A 39 1.47 -9.31 5.55
C CYS A 39 2.04 -8.08 4.85
N VAL A 40 1.21 -7.36 4.08
CA VAL A 40 1.63 -6.11 3.44
C VAL A 40 1.90 -5.03 4.50
N LEU A 41 1.09 -4.99 5.56
CA LEU A 41 1.33 -4.12 6.71
C LEU A 41 2.63 -4.47 7.46
N ASP A 42 2.91 -5.76 7.71
CA ASP A 42 4.17 -6.20 8.33
C ASP A 42 5.38 -5.77 7.49
N TYR A 43 5.30 -5.93 6.16
CA TYR A 43 6.34 -5.42 5.26
C TYR A 43 6.55 -3.91 5.42
N ILE A 44 5.48 -3.11 5.40
CA ILE A 44 5.56 -1.66 5.55
C ILE A 44 6.19 -1.29 6.91
N CYS A 45 5.75 -1.91 7.99
CA CYS A 45 6.24 -1.66 9.35
C CYS A 45 7.72 -2.05 9.53
N ARG A 46 8.21 -3.07 8.80
CA ARG A 46 9.62 -3.49 8.87
C ARG A 46 10.57 -2.64 8.04
N ASN A 47 10.04 -1.88 7.08
CA ASN A 47 10.81 -1.13 6.10
C ASN A 47 10.67 0.40 6.29
N GLU A 48 10.53 0.83 7.54
CA GLU A 48 10.56 2.26 7.88
C GLU A 48 11.88 2.90 7.43
N GLY A 49 11.80 4.02 6.71
CA GLY A 49 12.97 4.78 6.25
C GLY A 49 13.38 4.53 4.79
N LEU A 50 12.75 3.59 4.09
CA LEU A 50 12.90 3.47 2.64
C LEU A 50 12.45 4.75 1.92
N THR A 51 13.00 4.97 0.72
CA THR A 51 12.47 6.01 -0.16
C THR A 51 11.06 5.63 -0.62
N PRO A 52 10.20 6.60 -0.99
CA PRO A 52 8.87 6.29 -1.50
C PRO A 52 8.87 5.29 -2.67
N ARG A 53 9.89 5.36 -3.53
CA ARG A 53 10.07 4.46 -4.65
C ARG A 53 10.38 3.03 -4.19
N ASP A 54 11.39 2.87 -3.35
CA ASP A 54 11.81 1.54 -2.88
C ASP A 54 10.69 0.86 -2.08
N LEU A 55 9.94 1.63 -1.30
CA LEU A 55 8.78 1.12 -0.57
C LEU A 55 7.66 0.67 -1.53
N ALA A 56 7.37 1.44 -2.57
CA ALA A 56 6.36 1.07 -3.57
C ALA A 56 6.72 -0.20 -4.33
N GLU A 57 7.96 -0.28 -4.83
CA GLU A 57 8.48 -1.46 -5.54
C GLU A 57 8.50 -2.68 -4.61
N GLY A 58 8.92 -2.49 -3.36
CA GLY A 58 8.95 -3.53 -2.34
C GLY A 58 7.58 -4.12 -2.00
N ILE A 59 6.54 -3.28 -1.87
CA ILE A 59 5.16 -3.74 -1.62
C ILE A 59 4.66 -4.62 -2.77
N VAL A 60 4.92 -4.21 -4.02
CA VAL A 60 4.52 -4.99 -5.21
C VAL A 60 5.23 -6.34 -5.25
N GLU A 61 6.53 -6.36 -4.98
CA GLU A 61 7.30 -7.60 -4.95
C GLU A 61 6.86 -8.54 -3.82
N GLU A 62 6.52 -7.99 -2.65
CA GLU A 62 6.00 -8.81 -1.55
C GLU A 62 4.64 -9.40 -1.88
N ALA A 63 3.72 -8.61 -2.46
CA ALA A 63 2.42 -9.10 -2.91
C ALA A 63 2.55 -10.22 -3.96
N LYS A 64 3.49 -10.13 -4.90
CA LYS A 64 3.77 -11.19 -5.89
C LYS A 64 4.27 -12.48 -5.23
N LYS A 65 5.17 -12.38 -4.25
CA LYS A 65 5.68 -13.56 -3.51
C LYS A 65 4.55 -14.28 -2.79
N LEU A 66 3.70 -13.53 -2.10
CA LEU A 66 2.53 -14.04 -1.37
C LEU A 66 1.49 -14.66 -2.32
N SER A 67 1.42 -14.17 -3.55
CA SER A 67 0.58 -14.76 -4.62
C SER A 67 1.16 -16.03 -5.25
N GLY A 68 2.29 -16.55 -4.76
CA GLY A 68 3.00 -17.66 -5.40
C GLY A 68 3.42 -17.34 -6.84
N ASN A 69 3.71 -16.06 -7.13
CA ASN A 69 3.97 -15.50 -8.46
C ASN A 69 2.81 -15.63 -9.46
N LYS A 70 1.58 -15.90 -9.00
CA LYS A 70 0.37 -15.89 -9.82
C LYS A 70 -0.42 -14.61 -9.56
N VAL A 71 -0.07 -13.55 -10.30
CA VAL A 71 -0.80 -12.29 -10.26
C VAL A 71 -2.16 -12.49 -10.93
N LYS A 72 -3.24 -12.35 -10.16
CA LYS A 72 -4.63 -12.54 -10.64
C LYS A 72 -5.25 -11.27 -11.21
N ASP A 73 -4.78 -10.11 -10.77
CA ASP A 73 -5.29 -8.79 -11.13
C ASP A 73 -4.18 -7.74 -11.15
N ASP A 74 -4.46 -6.57 -11.73
CA ASP A 74 -3.49 -5.47 -11.82
C ASP A 74 -3.11 -4.91 -10.44
N MET A 75 -1.82 -4.96 -10.13
CA MET A 75 -1.25 -4.45 -8.88
C MET A 75 -0.78 -3.00 -9.04
N THR A 76 -1.43 -2.07 -8.34
CA THR A 76 -1.04 -0.65 -8.34
C THR A 76 -0.75 -0.16 -6.92
N VAL A 77 0.42 0.48 -6.75
CA VAL A 77 0.86 1.06 -5.47
C VAL A 77 1.31 2.51 -5.71
N VAL A 78 0.81 3.43 -4.89
CA VAL A 78 1.24 4.83 -4.88
C VAL A 78 1.72 5.19 -3.48
N VAL A 79 2.95 5.70 -3.39
CA VAL A 79 3.56 6.13 -2.12
C VAL A 79 3.93 7.60 -2.22
N SER A 80 3.51 8.38 -1.22
CA SER A 80 3.83 9.80 -1.10
C SER A 80 4.37 10.11 0.29
N LYS A 81 5.48 10.83 0.37
CA LYS A 81 6.05 11.32 1.63
C LYS A 81 5.79 12.82 1.77
N ILE A 82 5.31 13.21 2.94
CA ILE A 82 4.96 14.59 3.24
C ILE A 82 6.19 15.34 3.74
N TYR A 83 6.52 16.43 3.04
CA TYR A 83 7.59 17.33 3.43
C TYR A 83 7.00 18.68 3.84
N SER A 84 7.65 19.34 4.79
CA SER A 84 7.28 20.72 5.11
C SER A 84 7.83 21.59 3.99
N ALA A 85 7.06 22.60 3.59
CA ALA A 85 7.65 23.67 2.80
C ALA A 85 8.80 24.28 3.59
N ALA A 86 9.95 24.49 2.95
CA ALA A 86 11.02 25.26 3.54
C ALA A 86 10.49 26.67 3.83
N SER A 87 10.56 27.08 5.09
CA SER A 87 10.30 28.45 5.55
C SER A 87 11.55 29.30 5.42
#